data_AF-A0AAQ3M5T9-F1
#
_entry.id   AF-A0AAQ3M5T9-F1
#
_cell.length_a   1.000
_cell.length_b   1.000
_cell.length_c   1.000
_cell.angle_alpha   90.00
_cell.angle_beta   90.00
_cell.angle_gamma   90.00
#
_symmetry.space_group_name_H-M   'P 1'
#
loop_
_entity.id
_entity.type
_entity.pdbx_description
1 polymer ?
#
loop_
_entity_poly.entity_id
_entity_poly.type
_entity_poly.pdbx_seq_one_letter_code
_entity_poly.pdbx_strand_id
1 'polypeptide(L)'
;MIDFSKIKAEPYISVNPNGRVPAIEDPNTGLCPNINGSVWFTKSHHEQLPSAKERYVKEVERVISVIELHLSRTKQEYLVGSKASYADLMFLPWSAVAGLFDPEKKWDDKYPLYKKWLDALNARPAVKKTFEEKAKAAAAASH
;
A
#
# COMPACT_ATOMS: atom_id res chain seq x y z
N MET A 1 -27.27 -8.46 -8.97
CA MET A 1 -26.70 -7.68 -7.85
C MET A 1 -26.54 -8.62 -6.67
N ILE A 2 -25.36 -8.68 -6.06
CA ILE A 2 -25.12 -9.55 -4.90
C ILE A 2 -25.82 -8.93 -3.68
N ASP A 3 -26.58 -9.73 -2.96
CA ASP A 3 -27.30 -9.33 -1.75
C ASP A 3 -26.31 -9.21 -0.58
N PHE A 4 -26.02 -7.96 -0.19
CA PHE A 4 -25.05 -7.63 0.86
C PHE A 4 -25.51 -8.09 2.26
N SER A 5 -26.78 -8.46 2.45
CA SER A 5 -27.28 -8.98 3.73
C SER A 5 -26.73 -10.36 4.08
N LYS A 6 -26.20 -11.10 3.10
CA LYS A 6 -25.70 -12.47 3.26
C LYS A 6 -24.18 -12.61 3.39
N ILE A 7 -23.45 -11.49 3.39
CA ILE A 7 -21.97 -11.48 3.44
C ILE A 7 -21.43 -11.94 4.81
N LYS A 8 -22.27 -11.93 5.85
CA LYS A 8 -21.90 -12.27 7.23
C LYS A 8 -22.60 -13.55 7.71
N ALA A 9 -22.63 -14.60 6.89
CA ALA A 9 -23.11 -15.92 7.27
C ALA A 9 -21.92 -16.87 7.55
N GLU A 10 -22.13 -17.95 8.32
CA GLU A 10 -21.12 -19.01 8.45
C GLU A 10 -20.75 -19.58 7.06
N PRO A 11 -19.45 -19.82 6.77
CA PRO A 11 -18.32 -19.98 7.70
C PRO A 11 -17.53 -18.68 7.97
N TYR A 12 -18.06 -17.50 7.63
CA TYR A 12 -17.32 -16.23 7.71
C TYR A 12 -17.18 -15.68 9.14
N ILE A 13 -18.13 -16.00 10.03
CA ILE A 13 -18.13 -15.55 11.44
C ILE A 13 -17.13 -16.36 12.30
N SER A 14 -16.92 -17.64 12.00
CA SER A 14 -16.01 -18.50 12.79
C SER A 14 -14.54 -18.12 12.62
N VAL A 15 -14.17 -17.50 11.50
CA VAL A 15 -12.80 -17.07 11.19
C VAL A 15 -12.52 -15.63 11.68
N ASN A 16 -13.56 -14.81 11.90
CA ASN A 16 -13.39 -13.41 12.28
C ASN A 16 -14.55 -12.89 13.16
N PRO A 17 -14.47 -13.05 14.49
CA PRO A 17 -15.51 -12.63 15.43
C PRO A 17 -15.84 -11.13 15.36
N ASN A 18 -14.92 -10.30 14.82
CA ASN A 18 -15.05 -8.84 14.75
C ASN A 18 -15.54 -8.32 13.39
N GLY A 19 -15.81 -9.20 12.41
CA GLY A 19 -16.55 -8.86 11.18
C GLY A 19 -15.88 -7.85 10.21
N ARG A 20 -14.54 -7.69 10.26
CA ARG A 20 -13.79 -6.76 9.39
C ARG A 20 -13.12 -7.48 8.22
N VAL A 21 -13.41 -7.05 7.00
CA VAL A 21 -12.80 -7.58 5.76
C VAL A 21 -11.59 -6.73 5.32
N PRO A 22 -10.56 -7.30 4.66
CA PRO A 22 -10.34 -8.72 4.33
C PRO A 22 -9.51 -9.47 5.39
N ALA A 23 -9.90 -10.71 5.71
CA ALA A 23 -9.11 -11.68 6.48
C ALA A 23 -8.67 -12.81 5.54
N ILE A 24 -7.36 -12.97 5.36
CA ILE A 24 -6.71 -14.10 4.66
C ILE A 24 -5.83 -14.78 5.71
N GLU A 25 -6.15 -16.01 6.09
CA GLU A 25 -5.27 -16.82 6.94
C GLU A 25 -4.20 -17.49 6.06
N ASP A 26 -2.94 -17.14 6.28
CA ASP A 26 -1.80 -17.91 5.76
C ASP A 26 -1.52 -19.10 6.71
N PRO A 27 -1.66 -20.36 6.25
CA PRO A 27 -1.47 -21.53 7.09
C PRO A 27 -0.04 -21.72 7.61
N ASN A 28 0.94 -20.96 7.14
CA ASN A 28 2.32 -21.03 7.64
C ASN A 28 2.67 -19.95 8.66
N THR A 29 1.93 -18.83 8.71
CA THR A 29 2.32 -17.67 9.54
C THR A 29 1.18 -16.98 10.28
N GLY A 30 -0.09 -17.34 10.04
CA GLY A 30 -1.25 -16.82 10.77
C GLY A 30 -1.52 -15.32 10.56
N LEU A 31 -0.83 -14.64 9.64
CA LEU A 31 -1.00 -13.22 9.34
C LEU A 31 -1.42 -13.00 7.89
N CYS A 32 -2.36 -12.08 7.66
CA CYS A 32 -2.64 -11.54 6.33
C CYS A 32 -1.41 -10.77 5.82
N PRO A 33 -0.72 -11.21 4.75
CA PRO A 33 0.53 -10.60 4.29
C PRO A 33 0.30 -9.33 3.45
N ASN A 34 -0.85 -8.65 3.56
CA ASN A 34 -1.15 -7.45 2.80
C ASN A 34 -0.97 -6.18 3.63
N ILE A 35 -0.81 -5.03 2.96
CA ILE A 35 -0.59 -3.72 3.58
C ILE A 35 -1.72 -3.33 4.56
N ASN A 36 -2.90 -3.97 4.49
CA ASN A 36 -3.95 -3.76 5.49
C ASN A 36 -3.58 -4.30 6.88
N GLY A 37 -2.83 -5.41 6.96
CA GLY A 37 -2.28 -5.93 8.22
C GLY A 37 -1.31 -4.92 8.87
N SER A 38 -0.45 -4.28 8.08
CA SER A 38 0.51 -3.30 8.58
C SER A 38 -0.15 -2.05 9.17
N VAL A 39 -1.22 -1.58 8.53
CA VAL A 39 -2.01 -0.44 9.01
C VAL A 39 -2.70 -0.77 10.33
N TRP A 40 -3.24 -1.99 10.51
CA TRP A 40 -3.88 -2.39 11.76
C TRP A 40 -2.89 -2.50 12.94
N PHE A 41 -1.75 -3.19 12.74
CA PHE A 41 -0.72 -3.30 13.79
C PHE A 41 -0.09 -1.95 14.15
N THR A 42 -0.07 -0.99 13.21
CA THR A 42 0.54 0.33 13.45
C THR A 42 -0.44 1.33 14.07
N LYS A 43 -1.72 1.32 13.67
CA LYS A 43 -2.71 2.35 14.08
C LYS A 43 -3.83 1.87 14.99
N SER A 44 -4.13 0.58 15.06
CA SER A 44 -5.34 0.08 15.72
C SER A 44 -5.10 -0.98 16.79
N HIS A 45 -3.89 -1.55 16.87
CA HIS A 45 -3.55 -2.44 17.98
C HIS A 45 -3.30 -1.64 19.25
N HIS A 46 -3.88 -2.08 20.36
CA HIS A 46 -3.72 -1.48 21.69
C HIS A 46 -2.30 -1.64 22.26
N GLU A 47 -1.48 -2.48 21.62
CA GLU A 47 -0.12 -2.79 22.03
C GLU A 47 0.80 -2.50 20.84
N GLN A 48 1.80 -1.66 21.07
CA GLN A 48 2.74 -1.25 20.03
C GLN A 48 3.76 -2.36 19.87
N LEU A 49 3.55 -3.28 18.92
CA LEU A 49 4.49 -4.36 18.61
C LEU A 49 5.64 -3.84 17.73
N PRO A 50 6.84 -3.59 18.29
CA PRO A 50 7.93 -2.99 17.52
C PRO A 50 8.44 -3.96 16.44
N SER A 51 8.38 -5.26 16.71
CA SER A 51 8.73 -6.34 15.76
C SER A 51 7.79 -6.36 14.54
N ALA A 52 6.49 -6.09 14.72
CA ALA A 52 5.54 -6.01 13.63
C ALA A 52 5.82 -4.79 12.76
N LYS A 53 6.05 -3.62 13.38
CA LYS A 53 6.42 -2.40 12.65
C LYS A 53 7.71 -2.58 11.86
N GLU A 54 8.75 -3.13 12.48
CA GLU A 54 10.03 -3.36 11.81
C GLU A 54 9.88 -4.35 10.63
N ARG A 55 9.10 -5.43 10.81
CA ARG A 55 8.78 -6.36 9.71
C ARG A 55 8.11 -5.64 8.54
N TYR A 56 7.11 -4.80 8.81
CA TYR A 56 6.39 -4.09 7.75
C TYR A 56 7.23 -3.01 7.08
N VAL A 57 8.08 -2.29 7.82
CA VAL A 57 9.04 -1.34 7.25
C VAL A 57 10.01 -2.07 6.32
N LYS A 58 10.56 -3.21 6.74
CA LYS A 58 11.43 -4.05 5.91
C LYS A 58 10.72 -4.57 4.67
N GLU A 59 9.45 -4.94 4.78
CA GLU A 59 8.67 -5.43 3.64
C GLU A 59 8.36 -4.31 2.63
N VAL A 60 8.05 -3.10 3.08
CA VAL A 60 7.89 -1.93 2.22
C VAL A 60 9.20 -1.63 1.49
N GLU A 61 10.32 -1.62 2.21
CA GLU A 61 11.64 -1.42 1.62
C GLU A 61 11.97 -2.52 0.58
N ARG A 62 11.64 -3.78 0.88
CA ARG A 62 11.82 -4.90 -0.05
C ARG A 62 11.07 -4.66 -1.36
N VAL A 63 9.81 -4.23 -1.30
CA VAL A 63 9.01 -3.93 -2.51
C VAL A 63 9.65 -2.78 -3.30
N ILE A 64 10.10 -1.72 -2.65
CA ILE A 64 10.81 -0.60 -3.31
C ILE A 64 12.09 -1.10 -4.00
N SER A 65 12.88 -1.94 -3.33
CA SER A 65 14.10 -2.51 -3.90
C SER A 65 13.84 -3.37 -5.15
N VAL A 66 12.71 -4.07 -5.20
CA VAL A 66 12.31 -4.89 -6.35
C VAL A 66 11.93 -4.00 -7.53
N ILE A 67 11.26 -2.87 -7.29
CA ILE A 67 10.95 -1.89 -8.33
C ILE A 67 12.24 -1.27 -8.88
N GLU A 68 13.16 -0.84 -8.01
CA GLU A 68 14.48 -0.32 -8.41
C GLU A 68 15.22 -1.35 -9.29
N LEU A 69 15.28 -2.61 -8.85
CA LEU A 69 15.95 -3.70 -9.57
C LEU A 69 15.29 -3.95 -10.93
N HIS A 70 13.97 -3.93 -11.00
CA HIS A 70 13.23 -4.13 -12.24
C HIS A 70 13.48 -2.99 -13.24
N LEU A 71 13.42 -1.73 -12.79
CA LEU A 71 13.72 -0.56 -13.61
C LEU A 71 15.17 -0.57 -14.09
N SER A 72 16.11 -0.94 -13.22
CA SER A 72 17.54 -1.08 -13.56
C SER A 72 17.78 -2.16 -14.62
N ARG A 73 17.12 -3.32 -14.49
CA ARG A 73 17.25 -4.45 -15.44
C ARG A 73 16.64 -4.16 -16.79
N THR A 74 15.42 -3.61 -16.81
CA THR A 74 14.67 -3.39 -18.05
C THR A 74 15.10 -2.10 -18.76
N LYS A 75 15.73 -1.16 -18.03
CA LYS A 75 16.07 0.20 -18.50
C LYS A 75 14.88 0.94 -19.12
N GLN A 76 13.67 0.53 -18.74
CA GLN A 76 12.44 1.17 -19.16
C GLN A 76 12.10 2.32 -18.21
N GLU A 77 11.28 3.25 -18.69
CA GLU A 77 10.80 4.38 -17.88
C GLU A 77 9.64 3.97 -16.94
N TYR A 78 8.93 2.88 -17.26
CA TYR A 78 7.78 2.37 -16.53
C TYR A 78 7.90 0.86 -16.30
N LEU A 79 7.06 0.31 -15.41
CA LEU A 79 7.10 -1.11 -15.06
C LEU A 79 6.77 -2.01 -16.26
N VAL A 80 5.90 -1.56 -17.16
CA VAL A 80 5.46 -2.30 -18.34
C VAL A 80 5.70 -1.49 -19.62
N GLY A 81 6.94 -1.56 -20.12
CA GLY A 81 7.33 -0.96 -21.39
C GLY A 81 7.48 0.56 -21.33
N SER A 82 7.15 1.22 -22.44
CA SER A 82 7.47 2.64 -22.67
C SER A 82 6.39 3.64 -22.21
N LYS A 83 5.26 3.17 -21.69
CA LYS A 83 4.14 4.03 -21.25
C LYS A 83 3.66 3.58 -19.87
N ALA A 84 3.29 4.54 -19.01
CA ALA A 84 2.67 4.16 -17.75
C ALA A 84 1.37 3.42 -18.00
N SER A 85 1.24 2.34 -17.26
CA SER A 85 0.12 1.42 -17.30
C SER A 85 -0.60 1.42 -15.96
N TYR A 86 -1.68 0.65 -15.89
CA TYR A 86 -2.35 0.36 -14.63
C TYR A 86 -1.39 -0.20 -13.56
N ALA A 87 -0.41 -1.01 -13.97
CA ALA A 87 0.57 -1.60 -13.06
C ALA A 87 1.38 -0.52 -12.34
N ASP A 88 1.65 0.62 -12.97
CA ASP A 88 2.35 1.74 -12.35
C ASP A 88 1.43 2.53 -11.40
N LEU A 89 0.21 2.83 -11.85
CA LEU A 89 -0.74 3.68 -11.10
C LEU A 89 -1.23 3.03 -9.80
N MET A 90 -1.29 1.70 -9.75
CA MET A 90 -1.68 0.94 -8.55
C MET A 90 -0.78 1.21 -7.33
N PHE A 91 0.47 1.64 -7.54
CA PHE A 91 1.41 1.92 -6.45
C PHE A 91 1.25 3.32 -5.86
N LEU A 92 0.55 4.25 -6.52
CA LEU A 92 0.40 5.64 -6.06
C LEU A 92 -0.28 5.80 -4.70
N PRO A 93 -1.37 5.07 -4.37
CA PRO A 93 -1.95 5.15 -3.04
C PRO A 93 -1.00 4.62 -1.96
N TRP A 94 -0.18 3.63 -2.32
CA TRP A 94 0.74 2.96 -1.40
C TRP A 94 2.04 3.76 -1.19
N SER A 95 2.52 4.50 -2.19
CA SER A 95 3.68 5.39 -2.03
C SER A 95 3.40 6.53 -1.05
N ALA A 96 2.16 7.05 -1.02
CA ALA A 96 1.73 8.01 -0.01
C ALA A 96 1.72 7.42 1.41
N VAL A 97 1.41 6.13 1.54
CA VAL A 97 1.49 5.39 2.82
C VAL A 97 2.93 5.06 3.18
N ALA A 98 3.78 4.75 2.20
CA ALA A 98 5.21 4.49 2.40
C ALA A 98 5.92 5.69 3.04
N GLY A 99 5.56 6.92 2.67
CA GLY A 99 6.07 8.14 3.31
C GLY A 99 5.72 8.28 4.80
N LEU A 100 4.73 7.54 5.31
CA LEU A 100 4.46 7.46 6.75
C LEU A 100 5.44 6.56 7.50
N PHE A 101 6.08 5.63 6.79
CA PHE A 101 7.04 4.67 7.35
C PHE A 101 8.49 5.17 7.24
N ASP A 102 8.78 6.06 6.30
CA ASP A 102 10.09 6.71 6.13
C ASP A 102 9.94 8.25 6.05
N PRO A 103 9.68 8.91 7.20
CA PRO A 103 9.51 10.36 7.23
C PRO A 103 10.80 11.13 6.88
N GLU A 104 11.97 10.51 7.04
CA GLU A 104 13.27 11.08 6.68
C GLU A 104 13.62 10.89 5.20
N LYS A 105 12.77 10.20 4.43
CA LYS A 105 12.97 9.93 3.00
C LYS A 105 14.32 9.27 2.68
N LYS A 106 14.84 8.43 3.58
CA LYS A 106 16.07 7.65 3.37
C LYS A 106 16.02 6.77 2.13
N TRP A 107 14.84 6.31 1.73
CA TRP A 107 14.65 5.50 0.53
C TRP A 107 14.81 6.29 -0.77
N ASP A 108 14.59 7.60 -0.77
CA ASP A 108 14.75 8.45 -1.96
C ASP A 108 16.22 8.52 -2.41
N ASP A 109 17.14 8.53 -1.45
CA ASP A 109 18.58 8.56 -1.72
C ASP A 109 19.13 7.17 -2.05
N LYS A 110 18.54 6.12 -1.47
CA LYS A 110 18.94 4.72 -1.68
C LYS A 110 18.45 4.17 -3.02
N TYR A 111 17.28 4.60 -3.50
CA TYR A 111 16.61 4.08 -4.70
C TYR A 111 16.26 5.20 -5.68
N PRO A 112 17.24 5.72 -6.44
CA PRO A 112 17.06 6.89 -7.30
C PRO A 112 16.18 6.63 -8.53
N LEU A 113 16.15 5.41 -9.08
CA LEU A 113 15.28 5.09 -10.22
C LEU A 113 13.81 5.01 -9.78
N TYR A 114 13.56 4.43 -8.61
CA TYR A 114 12.26 4.42 -7.97
C TYR A 114 11.75 5.85 -7.74
N LYS A 115 12.58 6.74 -7.20
CA LYS A 115 12.24 8.15 -7.01
C LYS A 115 11.86 8.81 -8.34
N LYS A 116 12.70 8.68 -9.36
CA LYS A 116 12.43 9.23 -10.70
C LYS A 116 11.11 8.73 -11.28
N TRP A 117 10.84 7.43 -11.15
CA TRP A 117 9.61 6.81 -11.62
C TRP A 117 8.39 7.35 -10.85
N LEU A 118 8.48 7.45 -9.52
CA LEU A 118 7.41 7.98 -8.68
C LEU A 118 7.11 9.45 -8.99
N ASP A 119 8.14 10.27 -9.17
CA ASP A 119 8.01 11.68 -9.56
C ASP A 119 7.35 11.82 -10.94
N ALA A 120 7.73 10.98 -11.91
CA ALA A 120 7.11 10.94 -13.23
C ALA A 120 5.61 10.57 -13.17
N LEU A 121 5.22 9.67 -12.27
CA LEU A 121 3.80 9.34 -12.05
C LEU A 121 3.05 10.47 -11.36
N ASN A 122 3.62 11.09 -10.32
CA ASN A 122 3.00 12.21 -9.59
C ASN A 122 2.89 13.50 -10.42
N ALA A 123 3.77 13.70 -11.41
CA ALA A 123 3.69 14.83 -12.32
C ALA A 123 2.44 14.82 -13.21
N ARG A 124 1.77 13.67 -13.35
CA ARG A 124 0.63 13.50 -14.26
C ARG A 124 -0.60 14.28 -13.79
N PRO A 125 -1.26 15.06 -14.67
CA PRO A 125 -2.43 15.86 -14.30
C PRO A 125 -3.57 15.05 -13.67
N ALA A 126 -3.84 13.84 -14.20
CA ALA A 126 -4.88 12.96 -13.68
C ALA A 126 -4.60 12.50 -12.24
N VAL A 127 -3.32 12.26 -11.92
CA VAL A 127 -2.89 11.83 -10.58
C VAL A 127 -3.04 12.98 -9.59
N LYS A 128 -2.57 14.18 -9.96
CA LYS A 128 -2.74 15.40 -9.13
C LYS A 128 -4.20 15.66 -8.81
N LYS A 129 -5.07 15.64 -9.83
CA LYS A 129 -6.51 15.83 -9.66
C LYS A 129 -7.12 14.81 -8.68
N THR A 130 -6.73 13.54 -8.79
CA THR A 130 -7.23 12.48 -7.90
C THR A 130 -6.81 12.69 -6.44
N PHE A 131 -5.55 13.11 -6.21
CA PHE A 131 -5.08 13.42 -4.86
C PHE A 131 -5.75 14.66 -4.27
N GLU A 132 -6.00 15.69 -5.08
CA GLU A 132 -6.77 16.88 -4.67
C GLU A 132 -8.21 16.54 -4.31
N GLU A 133 -8.90 15.74 -5.13
CA GLU A 133 -10.26 15.27 -4.84
C GLU A 133 -10.30 14.41 -3.57
N LYS A 134 -9.32 13.53 -3.37
CA LYS A 134 -9.18 12.74 -2.15
C LYS A 134 -8.94 13.62 -0.92
N ALA A 135 -8.11 14.66 -1.04
CA ALA A 135 -7.87 15.62 0.04
C ALA A 135 -9.15 16.40 0.39
N LYS A 136 -9.92 16.83 -0.61
CA LYS A 136 -11.23 17.48 -0.41
C LYS A 136 -12.23 16.54 0.27
N ALA A 137 -12.30 15.28 -0.16
CA ALA A 137 -13.17 14.28 0.46
C ALA A 137 -12.79 13.97 1.91
N ALA A 138 -11.50 13.91 2.23
CA ALA A 138 -11.02 13.71 3.59
C ALA A 138 -11.36 14.90 4.51
N ALA A 139 -11.23 16.12 4.01
CA ALA A 139 -11.63 17.34 4.74
C ALA A 139 -13.14 17.40 4.98
N ALA A 140 -13.95 17.01 3.98
CA ALA A 140 -15.41 16.96 4.11
C ALA A 140 -15.91 15.87 5.08
N ALA A 141 -15.16 14.78 5.26
CA ALA A 141 -15.48 13.69 6.19
C ALA A 141 -15.05 13.96 7.65
N SER A 142 -14.40 15.10 7.91
CA SER A 142 -13.97 15.53 9.25
C SER A 142 -14.93 16.56 9.89
N HIS A 143 -16.11 16.77 9.28
CA HIS A 143 -17.27 17.49 9.81
C HIS A 143 -18.43 16.52 9.99
#